data_AF-A0A832FQS7-F1
#
_entry.id   AF-A0A832FQS7-F1
#
_cell.length_a   1.000
_cell.length_b   1.000
_cell.length_c   1.000
_cell.angle_alpha   90.00
_cell.angle_beta   90.00
_cell.angle_gamma   90.00
#
_symmetry.space_group_name_H-M   'P 1'
#
loop_
_entity.id
_entity.type
_entity.pdbx_description
1 polymer ?
#
loop_
_entity_poly.entity_id
_entity_poly.type
_entity_poly.pdbx_seq_one_letter_code
_entity_poly.pdbx_strand_id
1 'polypeptide(L)'
;MEEFDKILLNVIDETLRYSLGDRTVKIFYDYLRRKGFDMSNIPRNPDFFFDELRKVLEFEGSRFHSVSALGIVSLLERAIIEVLCKKFGVKFDESGPIIFSEWVEKLRETSSLKFSKLKVLEQAEVKNVDGKGECVDSGR
;
A
#
# COMPACT_ATOMS: atom_id res chain seq x y z
N MET A 1 -2.96 -12.64 -4.19
CA MET A 1 -2.71 -11.21 -3.92
C MET A 1 -1.23 -11.03 -3.75
N GLU A 2 -0.62 -10.11 -4.49
CA GLU A 2 0.82 -9.87 -4.43
C GLU A 2 1.22 -9.24 -3.09
N GLU A 3 2.50 -9.29 -2.73
CA GLU A 3 2.97 -8.77 -1.45
C GLU A 3 2.74 -7.26 -1.33
N PHE A 4 2.97 -6.52 -2.41
CA PHE A 4 2.68 -5.10 -2.48
C PHE A 4 1.19 -4.80 -2.25
N ASP A 5 0.29 -5.57 -2.86
CA ASP A 5 -1.16 -5.40 -2.71
C ASP A 5 -1.62 -5.57 -1.26
N LYS A 6 -1.03 -6.54 -0.54
CA LYS A 6 -1.33 -6.75 0.89
C LYS A 6 -0.87 -5.56 1.73
N ILE A 7 0.33 -5.06 1.46
CA ILE A 7 0.88 -3.89 2.17
C ILE A 7 0.01 -2.66 1.89
N LEU A 8 -0.35 -2.43 0.63
CA LEU A 8 -1.23 -1.33 0.22
C LEU A 8 -2.58 -1.43 0.95
N LEU A 9 -3.24 -2.59 0.90
CA LEU A 9 -4.52 -2.80 1.55
C LEU A 9 -4.44 -2.56 3.07
N ASN A 10 -3.38 -3.06 3.72
CA ASN A 10 -3.19 -2.87 5.16
C ASN A 10 -2.97 -1.38 5.51
N VAL A 11 -2.15 -0.67 4.75
CA VAL A 11 -1.94 0.78 4.98
C VAL A 11 -3.22 1.57 4.78
N ILE A 12 -4.02 1.23 3.77
CA ILE A 12 -5.34 1.84 3.55
C ILE A 12 -6.25 1.59 4.78
N ASP A 13 -6.41 0.33 5.19
CA ASP A 13 -7.27 -0.04 6.32
C ASP A 13 -6.83 0.65 7.62
N GLU A 14 -5.54 0.60 7.95
CA GLU A 14 -4.96 1.26 9.13
C GLU A 14 -5.19 2.78 9.11
N THR A 15 -4.93 3.42 7.96
CA THR A 15 -5.08 4.89 7.82
C THR A 15 -6.55 5.30 7.98
N LEU A 16 -7.48 4.55 7.39
CA LEU A 16 -8.91 4.82 7.51
C LEU A 16 -9.41 4.59 8.93
N ARG A 17 -8.99 3.51 9.60
CA ARG A 17 -9.39 3.23 10.98
C ARG A 17 -8.91 4.31 11.93
N TYR A 18 -7.66 4.73 11.77
CA TYR A 18 -7.09 5.81 12.56
C TYR A 18 -7.83 7.14 12.33
N SER A 19 -8.18 7.45 11.08
CA SER A 19 -8.74 8.75 10.71
C SER A 19 -10.25 8.86 10.93
N LEU A 20 -11.00 7.79 10.66
CA LEU A 20 -12.47 7.79 10.66
C LEU A 20 -13.08 6.97 11.81
N GLY A 21 -12.26 6.17 12.50
CA GLY A 21 -12.67 5.24 13.54
C GLY A 21 -13.19 3.90 13.00
N ASP A 22 -12.95 2.83 13.77
CA ASP A 22 -13.28 1.45 13.38
C ASP A 22 -14.72 1.23 12.95
N ARG A 23 -15.67 1.87 13.66
CA ARG A 23 -17.10 1.73 13.37
C ARG A 23 -17.43 2.28 11.99
N THR A 24 -16.90 3.45 11.64
CA THR A 24 -17.14 4.10 10.35
C THR A 24 -16.55 3.28 9.21
N VAL A 25 -15.31 2.81 9.39
CA VAL A 25 -14.63 1.96 8.41
C VAL A 25 -15.38 0.66 8.17
N LYS A 26 -15.87 0.01 9.23
CA LYS A 26 -16.69 -1.20 9.10
C LYS A 26 -17.95 -0.95 8.28
N ILE A 27 -18.69 0.13 8.60
CA ILE A 27 -19.90 0.51 7.85
C ILE A 27 -19.58 0.74 6.37
N PHE A 28 -18.46 1.40 6.09
CA PHE A 28 -18.02 1.66 4.73
C PHE A 28 -17.68 0.39 3.96
N TYR A 29 -16.94 -0.55 4.56
CA TYR A 29 -16.65 -1.83 3.90
C TYR A 29 -17.90 -2.71 3.73
N ASP A 30 -18.82 -2.69 4.69
CA ASP A 30 -20.11 -3.39 4.55
C ASP A 30 -20.97 -2.77 3.43
N TYR A 31 -20.87 -1.45 3.23
CA TYR A 31 -21.47 -0.76 2.08
C TYR A 31 -20.85 -1.20 0.75
N LEU A 32 -19.52 -1.18 0.63
CA LEU A 32 -18.82 -1.61 -0.59
C LEU A 32 -19.15 -3.07 -0.96
N ARG A 33 -19.17 -3.95 0.05
CA ARG A 33 -19.54 -5.37 -0.14
C ARG A 33 -20.96 -5.53 -0.69
N ARG A 34 -21.93 -4.75 -0.19
CA ARG A 34 -23.31 -4.74 -0.72
C ARG A 34 -23.39 -4.25 -2.17
N LYS A 35 -22.43 -3.44 -2.62
CA LYS A 35 -22.24 -3.05 -4.02
C LYS A 35 -21.46 -4.07 -4.86
N GLY A 36 -21.08 -5.21 -4.30
CA GLY A 36 -20.27 -6.22 -4.99
C GLY A 36 -18.78 -5.88 -5.08
N PHE A 37 -18.31 -4.88 -4.33
CA PHE A 37 -16.90 -4.49 -4.31
C PHE A 37 -16.21 -5.06 -3.06
N ASP A 38 -15.49 -6.16 -3.23
CA ASP A 38 -14.70 -6.78 -2.18
C ASP A 38 -13.39 -6.02 -1.89
N MET A 39 -12.89 -6.09 -0.66
CA MET A 39 -11.63 -5.45 -0.25
C MET A 39 -10.43 -5.91 -1.09
N SER A 40 -10.46 -7.15 -1.58
CA SER A 40 -9.41 -7.66 -2.47
C SER A 40 -9.32 -6.95 -3.81
N ASN A 41 -10.33 -6.17 -4.20
CA ASN A 41 -10.33 -5.34 -5.41
C ASN A 41 -9.67 -3.97 -5.20
N ILE A 42 -9.53 -3.50 -3.96
CA ILE A 42 -8.99 -2.16 -3.66
C ILE A 42 -7.61 -1.95 -4.30
N PRO A 43 -6.63 -2.88 -4.18
CA PRO A 43 -5.32 -2.67 -4.78
C PRO A 43 -5.31 -2.57 -6.31
N ARG A 44 -6.34 -3.12 -6.97
CA ARG A 44 -6.48 -3.14 -8.43
C ARG A 44 -7.30 -1.96 -8.97
N ASN A 45 -8.14 -1.38 -8.13
CA ASN A 45 -9.00 -0.27 -8.50
C ASN A 45 -9.16 0.70 -7.31
N PRO A 46 -8.08 1.39 -6.92
CA PRO A 46 -8.11 2.30 -5.78
C PRO A 46 -8.97 3.55 -6.07
N ASP A 47 -9.02 4.00 -7.31
CA ASP A 47 -9.76 5.21 -7.69
C ASP A 47 -11.27 5.02 -7.46
N PHE A 48 -11.83 3.86 -7.88
CA PHE A 48 -13.22 3.53 -7.58
C PHE A 48 -13.50 3.48 -6.07
N PHE A 49 -12.55 2.96 -5.29
CA PHE A 49 -12.67 2.89 -3.84
C PHE A 49 -12.76 4.28 -3.20
N PHE A 50 -11.88 5.20 -3.59
CA PHE A 50 -11.87 6.57 -3.07
C PHE A 50 -13.06 7.40 -3.57
N ASP A 51 -13.53 7.16 -4.79
CA ASP A 51 -14.77 7.76 -5.30
C ASP A 51 -15.99 7.35 -4.48
N GLU A 52 -16.10 6.07 -4.12
CA GLU A 52 -17.18 5.58 -3.26
C GLU A 52 -17.05 6.11 -1.83
N LEU A 53 -15.82 6.22 -1.29
CA LEU A 53 -15.59 6.84 0.02
C LEU A 53 -16.05 8.31 0.00
N ARG A 54 -15.69 9.05 -1.04
CA ARG A 54 -16.10 10.44 -1.23
C ARG A 54 -17.62 10.58 -1.21
N LYS A 55 -18.34 9.76 -1.99
CA LYS A 55 -19.82 9.78 -2.02
C LYS A 55 -20.44 9.51 -0.65
N VAL A 56 -19.88 8.57 0.10
CA VAL A 56 -20.35 8.26 1.47
C VAL A 56 -20.13 9.45 2.41
N LEU A 57 -18.95 10.09 2.33
CA LEU A 57 -18.64 11.28 3.12
C LEU A 57 -19.52 12.49 2.73
N GLU A 58 -19.81 12.67 1.44
CA GLU A 58 -20.73 13.70 0.95
C GLU A 58 -22.16 13.47 1.45
N PHE A 59 -22.62 12.22 1.45
CA PHE A 59 -23.96 11.86 1.92
C PHE A 59 -24.12 12.02 3.45
N GLU A 60 -23.10 11.65 4.24
CA GLU A 60 -23.11 11.83 5.70
C GLU A 60 -23.00 13.31 6.12
N GLY A 61 -22.55 14.19 5.22
CA GLY A 61 -22.93 15.60 5.06
C GLY A 61 -22.84 16.58 6.23
N SER A 62 -22.47 16.20 7.45
CA SER A 62 -22.86 17.01 8.62
C SER A 62 -21.90 17.04 9.82
N ARG A 63 -20.78 16.30 9.82
CA ARG A 63 -19.88 16.29 11.00
C ARG A 63 -18.62 17.16 10.88
N PHE A 64 -18.17 17.45 9.66
CA PHE A 64 -16.96 18.22 9.41
C PHE A 64 -17.31 19.50 8.64
N HIS A 65 -17.82 20.52 9.34
CA HIS A 65 -18.30 21.76 8.72
C HIS A 65 -17.21 22.62 8.05
N SER A 66 -15.93 22.25 8.16
CA SER A 66 -14.80 23.04 7.66
C SER A 66 -14.02 22.39 6.51
N VAL A 67 -14.17 21.09 6.24
CA VAL A 67 -13.40 20.38 5.21
C VAL A 67 -14.35 19.61 4.30
N SER A 68 -14.25 19.85 2.98
CA SER A 68 -15.05 19.13 1.99
C SER A 68 -14.70 17.64 1.96
N ALA A 69 -15.64 16.79 1.57
CA ALA A 69 -15.38 15.35 1.40
C ALA A 69 -14.21 15.08 0.45
N LEU A 70 -14.08 15.88 -0.62
CA LEU A 70 -12.93 15.85 -1.52
C LEU A 70 -11.63 16.14 -0.76
N GLY A 71 -11.59 17.18 0.07
CA GLY A 71 -10.43 17.52 0.88
C GLY A 71 -10.05 16.42 1.86
N ILE A 72 -11.04 15.78 2.51
CA ILE A 72 -10.80 14.64 3.41
C ILE A 72 -10.18 13.48 2.64
N VAL A 73 -10.74 13.11 1.48
CA VAL A 73 -10.23 12.01 0.65
C VAL A 73 -8.81 12.31 0.18
N SER A 74 -8.51 13.53 -0.31
CA SER A 74 -7.16 13.90 -0.73
C SER A 74 -6.14 13.86 0.41
N LEU A 75 -6.53 14.19 1.65
CA LEU A 75 -5.67 14.04 2.83
C LEU A 75 -5.39 12.57 3.15
N LEU A 76 -6.40 11.71 3.02
CA LEU A 76 -6.24 10.26 3.25
C LEU A 76 -5.33 9.63 2.20
N GLU A 77 -5.56 9.93 0.91
CA GLU A 77 -4.70 9.47 -0.19
C GLU A 77 -3.24 9.87 0.06
N ARG A 78 -3.00 11.14 0.42
CA ARG A 78 -1.64 11.63 0.72
C ARG A 78 -1.03 10.91 1.91
N ALA A 79 -1.76 10.75 3.01
CA ALA A 79 -1.28 10.02 4.18
C ALA A 79 -0.90 8.58 3.85
N ILE A 80 -1.69 7.89 3.04
CA ILE A 80 -1.42 6.52 2.58
C ILE A 80 -0.13 6.48 1.75
N ILE A 81 0.04 7.40 0.78
CA ILE A 81 1.26 7.47 -0.04
C ILE A 81 2.48 7.79 0.83
N GLU A 82 2.38 8.70 1.78
CA GLU A 82 3.49 9.02 2.71
C GLU A 82 3.93 7.80 3.53
N VAL A 83 2.98 7.02 4.04
CA VAL A 83 3.27 5.78 4.78
C VAL A 83 3.91 4.74 3.88
N LEU A 84 3.40 4.55 2.67
CA LEU A 84 3.98 3.60 1.71
C LEU A 84 5.40 4.01 1.30
N CYS A 85 5.61 5.29 0.96
CA CYS A 85 6.92 5.83 0.64
C CYS A 85 7.93 5.58 1.76
N LYS A 86 7.55 5.83 3.03
CA LYS A 86 8.40 5.49 4.19
C LYS A 86 8.71 4.00 4.26
N LYS A 87 7.71 3.11 4.14
CA LYS A 87 7.90 1.65 4.15
C LYS A 87 8.82 1.16 3.05
N PHE A 88 8.72 1.76 1.86
CA PHE A 88 9.55 1.40 0.71
C PHE A 88 10.83 2.25 0.58
N GLY A 89 11.16 3.12 1.55
CA GLY A 89 12.36 3.96 1.50
C GLY A 89 12.43 4.85 0.26
N VAL A 90 11.28 5.35 -0.21
CA VAL A 90 11.14 6.28 -1.33
C VAL A 90 10.91 7.68 -0.75
N LYS A 91 11.60 8.67 -1.29
CA LYS A 91 11.41 10.06 -0.88
C LYS A 91 10.10 10.60 -1.46
N PHE A 92 9.30 11.25 -0.63
CA PHE A 92 8.03 11.87 -1.02
C PHE A 92 8.12 13.38 -0.77
N ASP A 93 8.36 14.14 -1.83
CA ASP A 93 8.59 15.60 -1.80
C ASP A 93 7.49 16.39 -2.51
N GLU A 94 6.30 15.80 -2.70
CA GLU A 94 5.27 16.46 -3.49
C GLU A 94 4.56 17.59 -2.73
N SER A 95 4.56 18.77 -3.35
CA SER A 95 3.92 19.99 -2.84
C SER A 95 2.52 20.22 -3.41
N GLY A 96 2.11 19.45 -4.44
CA GLY A 96 0.83 19.60 -5.14
C GLY A 96 -0.21 18.51 -4.83
N PRO A 97 -1.35 18.54 -5.54
CA PRO A 97 -2.29 17.42 -5.60
C PRO A 97 -1.56 16.16 -6.06
N ILE A 98 -1.86 15.03 -5.42
CA ILE A 98 -1.32 13.75 -5.86
C ILE A 98 -2.33 13.04 -6.74
N ILE A 99 -1.84 12.26 -7.70
CA ILE A 99 -2.63 11.28 -8.42
C ILE A 99 -2.33 9.93 -7.75
N PHE A 100 -3.28 9.41 -6.97
CA PHE A 100 -3.04 8.26 -6.10
C PHE A 100 -2.62 7.02 -6.90
N SER A 101 -3.31 6.71 -8.00
CA SER A 101 -3.01 5.57 -8.87
C SER A 101 -1.61 5.64 -9.48
N GLU A 102 -1.15 6.81 -9.94
CA GLU A 102 0.22 6.98 -10.44
C GLU A 102 1.28 6.70 -9.37
N TRP A 103 1.06 7.15 -8.14
CA TRP A 103 1.97 6.87 -7.03
C TRP A 103 1.98 5.40 -6.63
N VAL A 104 0.82 4.74 -6.63
CA VAL A 104 0.72 3.30 -6.37
C VAL A 104 1.50 2.50 -7.41
N GLU A 105 1.38 2.82 -8.70
CA GLU A 105 2.14 2.15 -9.76
C GLU A 105 3.64 2.39 -9.63
N LYS A 106 4.06 3.63 -9.40
CA LYS A 106 5.48 3.96 -9.14
C LYS A 106 6.06 3.17 -7.96
N LEU A 107 5.31 3.05 -6.88
CA LEU A 107 5.71 2.29 -5.70
C LEU A 107 5.72 0.78 -5.97
N ARG A 108 4.77 0.27 -6.75
CA ARG A 108 4.69 -1.13 -7.19
C ARG A 108 5.94 -1.50 -7.99
N GLU A 109 6.30 -0.72 -9.00
CA GLU A 109 7.52 -0.90 -9.80
C GLU A 109 8.78 -0.88 -8.94
N THR A 110 8.89 0.11 -8.05
CA THR A 110 10.04 0.25 -7.15
C THR A 110 10.16 -0.94 -6.20
N SER A 111 9.04 -1.44 -5.68
CA SER A 111 9.01 -2.60 -4.79
C SER A 111 9.41 -3.87 -5.52
N SER A 112 8.94 -4.08 -6.75
CA SER A 112 9.31 -5.23 -7.59
C SER A 112 10.82 -5.29 -7.81
N LEU A 113 11.46 -4.14 -8.07
CA LEU A 113 12.92 -4.03 -8.20
C LEU A 113 13.67 -4.36 -6.90
N LYS A 114 13.12 -4.00 -5.74
CA LYS A 114 13.72 -4.36 -4.43
C LYS A 114 13.60 -5.85 -4.13
N PHE A 115 12.42 -6.42 -4.36
CA PHE A 115 12.18 -7.84 -4.12
C PHE A 115 12.96 -8.74 -5.08
N SER A 116 13.15 -8.32 -6.34
CA SER A 116 13.99 -9.06 -7.29
C SER A 116 15.48 -9.00 -6.92
N LYS A 117 16.00 -7.86 -6.44
CA LYS A 117 17.37 -7.78 -5.91
C LYS A 117 17.59 -8.66 -4.67
N LEU A 118 16.62 -8.71 -3.75
CA LEU A 118 16.70 -9.56 -2.55
C LEU A 118 16.74 -11.05 -2.91
N LYS A 119 15.91 -11.50 -3.85
CA LYS A 119 15.93 -12.90 -4.33
C LYS A 119 17.25 -13.29 -4.99
N VAL A 120 17.89 -12.37 -5.71
CA VAL A 120 19.21 -12.62 -6.32
C VAL A 120 20.30 -12.76 -5.25
N LEU A 121 20.24 -11.95 -4.19
CA LEU A 121 21.20 -12.02 -3.08
C LEU A 121 21.05 -13.33 -2.28
N GLU A 122 19.82 -13.74 -1.96
CA GLU A 122 19.58 -15.02 -1.27
C GLU A 122 20.07 -16.23 -2.09
N GLN A 123 19.86 -16.22 -3.41
CA GLN A 123 20.36 -17.29 -4.29
C GLN A 123 21.89 -17.28 -4.45
N ALA A 124 22.54 -16.11 -4.31
CA ALA A 124 23.99 -15.99 -4.33
C ALA A 124 24.64 -16.45 -3.02
N GLU A 125 23.97 -16.26 -1.87
CA GLU A 125 24.43 -16.78 -0.58
C GLU A 125 24.32 -18.30 -0.50
N VAL A 126 23.24 -18.90 -1.01
CA VAL A 126 23.07 -20.36 -1.03
C VAL A 126 24.15 -21.05 -1.89
N LYS A 127 24.57 -20.45 -3.01
CA LYS A 127 25.64 -21.02 -3.86
C LYS A 127 27.05 -20.92 -3.28
N ASN A 128 27.28 -20.05 -2.30
CA ASN A 128 28.60 -19.89 -1.67
C ASN A 128 28.81 -20.84 -0.47
N VAL A 129 27.76 -21.49 0.03
CA VAL A 129 27.85 -22.46 1.14
C VAL A 129 28.24 -23.87 0.64
N ASP A 130 27.93 -24.23 -0.62
CA ASP A 130 28.29 -25.53 -1.20
C ASP A 130 29.73 -25.61 -1.77
N GLY A 131 30.54 -24.56 -1.62
CA GLY A 131 31.87 -24.44 -2.24
C GLY A 131 33.08 -24.60 -1.32
N LYS A 132 32.91 -24.92 -0.03
CA LYS A 132 34.03 -25.09 0.92
C LYS A 132 34.04 -26.48 1.59
N GLY A 133 34.72 -27.41 0.94
CA GLY A 133 35.18 -28.71 1.43
C GLY A 133 35.58 -29.52 0.19
N GLU A 134 36.82 -29.88 -0.08
CA GLU A 134 37.91 -30.27 0.80
C GLU A 134 39.25 -29.77 0.23
N CYS A 135 40.10 -29.23 1.10
CA CYS A 135 41.52 -29.11 0.81
C CYS A 135 42.18 -30.48 0.96
N VAL A 136 42.87 -30.86 -0.12
CA VAL A 136 43.91 -31.88 -0.23
C VAL A 136 44.73 -32.02 1.05
N ASP A 137 44.85 -33.24 1.58
CA ASP A 137 46.01 -33.63 2.37
C ASP A 137 46.80 -34.68 1.59
N SER A 138 48.01 -34.29 1.22
CA SER A 138 49.00 -35.08 0.50
C SER A 138 50.25 -35.12 1.37
N GLY A 139 50.57 -36.30 1.92
CA GLY A 139 51.80 -36.60 2.67
C GLY A 139 51.48 -37.52 3.84
N ARG A 140 52.05 -38.72 3.99
CA ARG A 140 53.41 -39.17 3.69
C ARG A 140 53.45 -40.69 3.60
#